data_AF-A0A3P2A829-F1
#
_entry.id   AF-A0A3P2A829-F1
#
_cell.length_a   1.000
_cell.length_b   1.000
_cell.length_c   1.000
_cell.angle_alpha   90.00
_cell.angle_beta   90.00
_cell.angle_gamma   90.00
#
_symmetry.space_group_name_H-M   'P 1'
#
loop_
_entity.id
_entity.type
_entity.pdbx_description
1 polymer ?
#
loop_
_entity_poly.entity_id
_entity_poly.type
_entity_poly.pdbx_seq_one_letter_code
_entity_poly.pdbx_strand_id
1 'polypeptide(L)'
;MAKLIIVPTGRHANTAAVAAALAKSLPDAAVFNPLAQADRAAELLAAGKNDDWFDLLIGEAATSGAQHVVIQGIDPDADNLLLSSQNVELATSFNAQIVLLATSGGSSAETAARVQAAKQLFAHAPVRFAGVVADNPKVAELCKLPYLGSAAQLQNTDSLIHDSHDRVSPAQFRFNMMEAARKANKRIVLPEGAEPRTVRAAAICHDKGIARCVLLSSRAAVHAVAEELGIKLPDSLEIIDPESIAEQYVEPMCELRKSKGLTPEQAREQLKDTVVLGTMMMVQNDVDGLVSGAVHTTANTIRPALQLIKTAPGASIVSSVFFMLLPGQTVVYGDCAVNPNPTPEQLAEIAIQSADSAKAFGIEPRVAMISYSTGTSGAGADVDAVAEATKLVKEKRPDLAVDGPLQYDAAVVESVAKSKAPNSPVAGKATVFVFPDLNTGNCTYKAVQRNANVLSVGPMLQGLRKPVNDLSRGALVEDIVYTIALTAIQAVQMEA
;
A
#
# COMPACT_ATOMS: atom_id res chain seq x y z
N MET A 1 -5.36 -11.54 -14.10
CA MET A 1 -4.60 -12.58 -13.37
C MET A 1 -5.54 -13.23 -12.37
N ALA A 2 -5.91 -14.51 -12.54
CA ALA A 2 -6.78 -15.18 -11.57
C ALA A 2 -5.92 -15.83 -10.48
N LYS A 3 -6.27 -15.56 -9.22
CA LYS A 3 -5.66 -16.20 -8.06
C LYS A 3 -6.75 -17.03 -7.40
N LEU A 4 -6.51 -18.32 -7.24
CA LEU A 4 -7.47 -19.30 -6.71
C LEU A 4 -6.83 -19.97 -5.50
N ILE A 5 -7.60 -20.22 -4.45
CA ILE A 5 -7.14 -21.01 -3.30
C ILE A 5 -8.08 -22.20 -3.10
N ILE A 6 -7.49 -23.39 -3.01
CA ILE A 6 -8.24 -24.63 -2.76
C ILE A 6 -8.30 -24.86 -1.25
N VAL A 7 -9.43 -24.57 -0.62
CA VAL A 7 -9.59 -24.67 0.83
C VAL A 7 -10.25 -26.00 1.20
N PRO A 8 -9.61 -26.83 2.04
CA PRO A 8 -10.15 -28.10 2.47
C PRO A 8 -11.30 -27.91 3.46
N THR A 9 -12.30 -28.78 3.43
CA THR A 9 -13.47 -28.73 4.34
C THR A 9 -13.54 -29.90 5.33
N GLY A 10 -12.50 -30.74 5.38
CA GLY A 10 -12.43 -31.89 6.27
C GLY A 10 -11.08 -32.61 6.19
N ARG A 11 -10.97 -33.72 6.92
CA ARG A 11 -9.77 -34.57 6.93
C ARG A 11 -9.63 -35.33 5.61
N HIS A 12 -8.38 -35.63 5.22
CA HIS A 12 -8.04 -36.34 3.98
C HIS A 12 -8.45 -35.62 2.69
N ALA A 13 -8.71 -34.31 2.76
CA ALA A 13 -8.71 -33.47 1.57
C ALA A 13 -7.32 -33.56 0.92
N ASN A 14 -7.28 -33.71 -0.40
CA ASN A 14 -6.03 -33.64 -1.16
C ASN A 14 -6.06 -32.37 -1.99
N THR A 15 -5.78 -31.24 -1.33
CA THR A 15 -5.78 -29.91 -1.99
C THR A 15 -4.73 -29.85 -3.09
N ALA A 16 -3.59 -30.52 -2.91
CA ALA A 16 -2.51 -30.59 -3.89
C ALA A 16 -2.97 -31.22 -5.22
N ALA A 17 -3.70 -32.35 -5.17
CA ALA A 17 -4.21 -33.01 -6.37
C ALA A 17 -5.22 -32.13 -7.12
N VAL A 18 -6.13 -31.49 -6.38
CA VAL A 18 -7.14 -30.60 -6.98
C VAL A 18 -6.51 -29.32 -7.54
N ALA A 19 -5.53 -28.74 -6.84
CA ALA A 19 -4.80 -27.58 -7.33
C ALA A 19 -4.05 -27.90 -8.65
N ALA A 20 -3.42 -29.08 -8.74
CA ALA A 20 -2.76 -29.53 -9.96
C ALA A 20 -3.74 -29.80 -11.11
N ALA A 21 -4.90 -30.38 -10.82
CA ALA A 21 -5.96 -30.59 -11.82
C ALA A 21 -6.51 -29.25 -12.33
N LEU A 22 -6.74 -28.29 -11.43
CA LEU A 22 -7.27 -26.98 -11.78
C LEU A 22 -6.25 -26.17 -12.58
N ALA A 23 -4.98 -26.13 -12.18
CA ALA A 23 -3.94 -25.45 -12.94
C ALA A 23 -3.81 -26.01 -14.38
N LYS A 24 -3.96 -27.33 -14.57
CA LYS A 24 -3.96 -27.93 -15.93
C LYS A 24 -5.16 -27.52 -16.79
N SER A 25 -6.29 -27.19 -16.16
CA SER A 25 -7.51 -26.76 -16.86
C SER A 25 -7.53 -25.27 -17.21
N LEU A 26 -6.58 -24.49 -16.71
CA LEU A 26 -6.51 -23.04 -16.90
C LEU A 26 -5.34 -22.69 -17.84
N PRO A 27 -5.50 -21.68 -18.72
CA PRO A 27 -4.39 -21.21 -19.54
C PRO A 27 -3.32 -20.56 -18.65
N ASP A 28 -2.04 -20.84 -18.92
CA ASP A 28 -0.88 -20.22 -18.25
C ASP A 28 -1.02 -20.12 -16.71
N ALA A 29 -1.26 -21.27 -16.07
CA ALA A 29 -1.46 -21.37 -14.63
C ALA A 29 -0.35 -22.17 -13.93
N ALA A 30 0.09 -21.68 -12.78
CA ALA A 30 1.03 -22.36 -11.90
C ALA A 30 0.36 -22.78 -10.57
N VAL A 31 0.81 -23.90 -10.01
CA VAL A 31 0.44 -24.32 -8.66
C VAL A 31 1.42 -23.72 -7.66
N PHE A 32 0.91 -23.13 -6.58
CA PHE A 32 1.72 -22.59 -5.50
C PHE A 32 1.46 -23.35 -4.20
N ASN A 33 2.51 -23.88 -3.59
CA ASN A 33 2.46 -24.55 -2.29
C ASN A 33 2.99 -23.61 -1.20
N PRO A 34 2.14 -23.04 -0.33
CA PRO A 34 2.60 -22.14 0.73
C PRO A 34 3.42 -22.83 1.83
N LEU A 35 3.46 -24.16 1.85
CA LEU A 35 4.24 -24.97 2.79
C LEU A 35 5.53 -25.53 2.19
N ALA A 36 5.98 -25.04 1.04
CA ALA A 36 7.28 -25.43 0.47
C ALA A 36 8.44 -25.18 1.45
N GLN A 37 8.31 -24.18 2.35
CA GLN A 37 9.23 -23.87 3.44
C GLN A 37 8.50 -23.83 4.79
N ALA A 38 7.88 -24.94 5.20
CA ALA A 38 7.06 -25.01 6.42
C ALA A 38 7.80 -24.59 7.70
N ASP A 39 9.09 -24.94 7.85
CA ASP A 39 9.89 -24.54 9.02
C ASP A 39 9.99 -23.02 9.13
N ARG A 40 10.19 -22.35 8.00
CA ARG A 40 10.28 -20.88 7.94
C ARG A 40 8.95 -20.22 8.28
N ALA A 41 7.84 -20.79 7.81
CA ALA A 41 6.50 -20.35 8.17
C ALA A 41 6.29 -20.45 9.69
N ALA A 42 6.66 -21.58 10.30
CA ALA A 42 6.54 -21.79 11.74
C ALA A 42 7.38 -20.79 12.55
N GLU A 43 8.62 -20.52 12.14
CA GLU A 43 9.51 -19.53 12.78
C GLU A 43 8.89 -18.12 12.78
N LEU A 44 8.38 -17.66 11.63
CA LEU A 44 7.81 -16.33 11.49
C LEU A 44 6.51 -16.19 12.27
N LEU A 45 5.64 -17.20 12.23
CA LEU A 45 4.42 -17.22 13.02
C LEU A 45 4.71 -17.22 14.53
N ALA A 46 5.70 -18.01 14.98
CA ALA A 46 6.12 -18.03 16.39
C ALA A 46 6.68 -16.68 16.86
N ALA A 47 7.28 -15.91 15.95
CA ALA A 47 7.75 -14.55 16.20
C ALA A 47 6.67 -13.47 16.07
N GLY A 48 5.42 -13.84 15.75
CA GLY A 48 4.32 -12.89 15.49
C GLY A 48 4.47 -12.09 14.19
N LYS A 49 5.31 -12.56 13.26
CA LYS A 49 5.66 -11.90 11.99
C LYS A 49 4.87 -12.48 10.83
N ASN A 50 3.55 -12.55 11.00
CA ASN A 50 2.66 -13.15 10.01
C ASN A 50 2.69 -12.37 8.69
N ASP A 51 2.70 -11.04 8.76
CA ASP A 51 2.80 -10.17 7.58
C ASP A 51 4.08 -10.42 6.77
N ASP A 52 5.23 -10.58 7.43
CA ASP A 52 6.50 -10.92 6.76
C ASP A 52 6.39 -12.27 6.02
N TRP A 53 5.70 -13.25 6.62
CA TRP A 53 5.49 -14.55 5.96
C TRP A 53 4.61 -14.42 4.71
N PHE A 54 3.49 -13.71 4.79
CA PHE A 54 2.62 -13.52 3.62
C PHE A 54 3.30 -12.71 2.52
N ASP A 55 4.09 -11.69 2.86
CA ASP A 55 4.87 -10.92 1.87
C ASP A 55 5.88 -11.80 1.14
N LEU A 56 6.52 -12.75 1.86
CA LEU A 56 7.42 -13.75 1.25
C LEU A 56 6.66 -14.67 0.31
N LEU A 57 5.51 -15.21 0.72
CA LEU A 57 4.71 -16.11 -0.11
C LEU A 57 4.25 -15.44 -1.41
N ILE A 58 3.87 -14.16 -1.34
CA ILE A 58 3.52 -13.37 -2.54
C ILE A 58 4.72 -13.29 -3.49
N GLY A 59 5.91 -13.04 -2.94
CA GLY A 59 7.14 -13.00 -3.73
C GLY A 59 7.50 -14.33 -4.38
N GLU A 60 7.43 -15.43 -3.62
CA GLU A 60 7.67 -16.77 -4.13
C GLU A 60 6.70 -17.12 -5.26
N ALA A 61 5.41 -16.85 -5.08
CA ALA A 61 4.41 -17.08 -6.11
C ALA A 61 4.67 -16.24 -7.38
N ALA A 62 5.14 -15.00 -7.23
CA ALA A 62 5.47 -14.11 -8.34
C ALA A 62 6.65 -14.64 -9.19
N THR A 63 7.55 -15.46 -8.63
CA THR A 63 8.67 -16.07 -9.39
C THR A 63 8.21 -17.05 -10.47
N SER A 64 6.98 -17.57 -10.38
CA SER A 64 6.43 -18.49 -11.37
C SER A 64 6.23 -17.84 -12.75
N GLY A 65 6.05 -16.52 -12.80
CA GLY A 65 5.77 -15.76 -14.02
C GLY A 65 4.41 -16.08 -14.69
N ALA A 66 3.63 -17.00 -14.14
CA ALA A 66 2.36 -17.45 -14.71
C ALA A 66 1.26 -16.39 -14.57
N GLN A 67 0.38 -16.26 -15.56
CA GLN A 67 -0.77 -15.36 -15.49
C GLN A 67 -1.87 -15.81 -14.51
N HIS A 68 -1.85 -17.05 -14.05
CA HIS A 68 -2.81 -17.55 -13.07
C HIS A 68 -2.07 -18.37 -12.02
N VAL A 69 -2.50 -18.25 -10.75
CA VAL A 69 -1.89 -18.98 -9.64
C VAL A 69 -2.98 -19.73 -8.88
N VAL A 70 -2.80 -21.05 -8.74
CA VAL A 70 -3.65 -21.92 -7.94
C VAL A 70 -2.91 -22.29 -6.66
N ILE A 71 -3.32 -21.68 -5.56
CA ILE A 71 -2.75 -21.83 -4.23
C ILE A 71 -3.33 -23.09 -3.59
N GLN A 72 -2.45 -23.96 -3.13
CA GLN A 72 -2.81 -25.08 -2.29
C GLN A 72 -3.17 -24.56 -0.91
N GLY A 73 -4.44 -24.68 -0.50
CA GLY A 73 -4.81 -24.42 0.88
C GLY A 73 -4.17 -25.46 1.79
N ILE A 74 -3.89 -25.05 3.01
CA ILE A 74 -3.20 -25.86 4.01
C ILE A 74 -4.19 -26.89 4.58
N ASP A 75 -3.85 -28.17 4.45
CA ASP A 75 -4.66 -29.26 4.98
C ASP A 75 -4.61 -29.35 6.51
N PRO A 76 -5.75 -29.54 7.20
CA PRO A 76 -5.78 -29.69 8.66
C PRO A 76 -5.37 -31.11 9.07
N ASP A 77 -4.07 -31.36 9.13
CA ASP A 77 -3.47 -32.61 9.62
C ASP A 77 -2.76 -32.43 10.99
N ALA A 78 -2.09 -33.49 11.47
CA ALA A 78 -1.43 -33.48 12.78
C ALA A 78 -0.26 -32.49 12.86
N ASP A 79 0.40 -32.23 11.74
CA ASP A 79 1.60 -31.38 11.67
C ASP A 79 1.23 -29.93 11.35
N ASN A 80 0.12 -29.71 10.64
CA ASN A 80 -0.31 -28.42 10.10
C ASN A 80 -1.56 -27.84 10.76
N LEU A 81 -2.00 -28.35 11.92
CA LEU A 81 -3.24 -27.92 12.56
C LEU A 81 -3.32 -26.39 12.75
N LEU A 82 -2.25 -25.76 13.26
CA LEU A 82 -2.18 -24.32 13.46
C LEU A 82 -2.04 -23.55 12.15
N LEU A 83 -1.29 -24.09 11.19
CA LEU A 83 -1.08 -23.48 9.88
C LEU A 83 -2.36 -23.49 9.04
N SER A 84 -3.21 -24.51 9.17
CA SER A 84 -4.48 -24.62 8.47
C SER A 84 -5.48 -23.53 8.82
N SER A 85 -5.36 -22.91 10.01
CA SER A 85 -6.18 -21.75 10.37
C SER A 85 -5.82 -20.49 9.57
N GLN A 86 -4.66 -20.47 8.91
CA GLN A 86 -4.18 -19.33 8.12
C GLN A 86 -4.75 -19.31 6.70
N ASN A 87 -5.58 -20.29 6.31
CA ASN A 87 -6.21 -20.32 4.98
C ASN A 87 -7.05 -19.07 4.68
N VAL A 88 -7.65 -18.44 5.70
CA VAL A 88 -8.37 -17.18 5.54
C VAL A 88 -7.41 -16.06 5.16
N GLU A 89 -6.31 -15.93 5.89
CA GLU A 89 -5.31 -14.89 5.66
C GLU A 89 -4.51 -15.11 4.37
N LEU A 90 -4.29 -16.37 3.97
CA LEU A 90 -3.75 -16.72 2.66
C LEU A 90 -4.68 -16.24 1.54
N ALA A 91 -5.98 -16.50 1.66
CA ALA A 91 -6.96 -16.08 0.65
C ALA A 91 -6.99 -14.55 0.52
N THR A 92 -7.00 -13.81 1.63
CA THR A 92 -7.00 -12.34 1.63
C THR A 92 -5.68 -11.76 1.14
N SER A 93 -4.54 -12.31 1.58
CA SER A 93 -3.21 -11.84 1.18
C SER A 93 -2.98 -11.99 -0.33
N PHE A 94 -3.50 -13.05 -0.94
CA PHE A 94 -3.43 -13.23 -2.38
C PHE A 94 -4.58 -12.54 -3.13
N ASN A 95 -5.60 -12.00 -2.47
CA ASN A 95 -6.89 -11.64 -3.11
C ASN A 95 -7.45 -12.80 -3.96
N ALA A 96 -7.35 -14.03 -3.44
CA ALA A 96 -7.74 -15.23 -4.13
C ALA A 96 -9.24 -15.50 -4.05
N GLN A 97 -9.81 -16.02 -5.14
CA GLN A 97 -11.13 -16.64 -5.12
C GLN A 97 -11.06 -18.02 -4.47
N ILE A 98 -12.05 -18.34 -3.65
CA ILE A 98 -12.08 -19.56 -2.85
C ILE A 98 -12.79 -20.67 -3.61
N VAL A 99 -12.09 -21.78 -3.78
CA VAL A 99 -12.64 -23.06 -4.20
C VAL A 99 -12.68 -23.97 -2.99
N LEU A 100 -13.87 -24.33 -2.52
CA LEU A 100 -14.03 -25.25 -1.39
C LEU A 100 -13.89 -26.69 -1.88
N LEU A 101 -13.02 -27.47 -1.25
CA LEU A 101 -12.87 -28.90 -1.51
C LEU A 101 -13.69 -29.69 -0.50
N ALA A 102 -14.82 -30.24 -0.96
CA ALA A 102 -15.67 -31.11 -0.17
C ALA A 102 -14.99 -32.47 0.06
N THR A 103 -14.65 -32.80 1.30
CA THR A 103 -14.10 -34.13 1.62
C THR A 103 -15.21 -35.17 1.62
N SER A 104 -14.97 -36.29 0.96
CA SER A 104 -15.89 -37.43 0.94
C SER A 104 -16.01 -38.05 2.33
N GLY A 105 -17.26 -38.34 2.74
CA GLY A 105 -17.55 -39.00 4.02
C GLY A 105 -18.90 -38.60 4.57
N GLY A 106 -19.83 -39.56 4.64
CA GLY A 106 -21.19 -39.34 5.10
C GLY A 106 -22.18 -38.99 3.97
N SER A 107 -23.35 -38.48 4.34
CA SER A 107 -24.38 -38.05 3.39
C SER A 107 -24.03 -36.72 2.70
N SER A 108 -24.66 -36.43 1.56
CA SER A 108 -24.49 -35.12 0.89
C SER A 108 -24.88 -33.95 1.80
N ALA A 109 -25.81 -34.15 2.75
CA ALA A 109 -26.23 -33.12 3.69
C ALA A 109 -25.16 -32.83 4.75
N GLU A 110 -24.51 -33.86 5.30
CA GLU A 110 -23.39 -33.70 6.25
C GLU A 110 -22.19 -33.03 5.58
N THR A 111 -21.89 -33.43 4.33
CA THR A 111 -20.82 -32.81 3.54
C THR A 111 -21.13 -31.34 3.26
N ALA A 112 -22.37 -31.02 2.86
CA ALA A 112 -22.80 -29.64 2.66
C ALA A 112 -22.73 -28.81 3.95
N ALA A 113 -23.06 -29.38 5.11
CA ALA A 113 -22.94 -28.69 6.39
C ALA A 113 -21.48 -28.30 6.70
N ARG A 114 -20.50 -29.17 6.39
CA ARG A 114 -19.07 -28.83 6.53
C ARG A 114 -18.63 -27.73 5.57
N VAL A 115 -19.08 -27.78 4.31
CA VAL A 115 -18.80 -26.74 3.31
C VAL A 115 -19.41 -25.40 3.75
N GLN A 116 -20.63 -25.41 4.28
CA GLN A 116 -21.26 -24.19 4.83
C GLN A 116 -20.51 -23.67 6.07
N ALA A 117 -20.05 -24.55 6.97
CA ALA A 117 -19.23 -24.14 8.11
C ALA A 117 -17.91 -23.51 7.67
N ALA A 118 -17.22 -24.12 6.69
CA ALA A 118 -16.01 -23.54 6.09
C ALA A 118 -16.30 -22.18 5.46
N LYS A 119 -17.43 -22.01 4.76
CA LYS A 119 -17.87 -20.72 4.21
C LYS A 119 -18.03 -19.65 5.29
N GLN A 120 -18.51 -20.01 6.48
CA GLN A 120 -18.65 -19.07 7.60
C GLN A 120 -17.31 -18.57 8.15
N LEU A 121 -16.23 -19.35 8.05
CA LEU A 121 -14.89 -18.89 8.46
C LEU A 121 -14.43 -17.65 7.68
N PHE A 122 -14.96 -17.46 6.48
CA PHE A 122 -14.65 -16.31 5.61
C PHE A 122 -15.76 -15.26 5.60
N ALA A 123 -16.78 -15.33 6.46
CA ALA A 123 -17.95 -14.44 6.41
C ALA A 123 -17.60 -12.96 6.53
N HIS A 124 -16.49 -12.64 7.21
CA HIS A 124 -15.99 -11.27 7.39
C HIS A 124 -14.77 -10.96 6.52
N ALA A 125 -14.28 -11.94 5.75
CA ALA A 125 -13.17 -11.74 4.85
C ALA A 125 -13.67 -11.15 3.52
N PRO A 126 -12.94 -10.19 2.92
CA PRO A 126 -13.28 -9.56 1.65
C PRO A 126 -12.95 -10.47 0.45
N VAL A 127 -13.44 -11.70 0.49
CA VAL A 127 -13.16 -12.78 -0.46
C VAL A 127 -14.41 -13.19 -1.23
N ARG A 128 -14.22 -13.90 -2.33
CA ARG A 128 -15.30 -14.46 -3.14
C ARG A 128 -15.21 -15.97 -3.21
N PHE A 129 -16.36 -16.62 -3.31
CA PHE A 129 -16.42 -18.06 -3.52
C PHE A 129 -16.61 -18.34 -5.00
N ALA A 130 -15.58 -18.95 -5.61
CA ALA A 130 -15.60 -19.42 -6.99
C ALA A 130 -16.51 -20.64 -7.15
N GLY A 131 -16.53 -21.54 -6.16
CA GLY A 131 -17.35 -22.74 -6.22
C GLY A 131 -16.92 -23.83 -5.26
N VAL A 132 -17.45 -25.02 -5.49
CA VAL A 132 -17.12 -26.23 -4.73
C VAL A 132 -16.73 -27.37 -5.66
N VAL A 133 -15.66 -28.08 -5.31
CA VAL A 133 -15.28 -29.37 -5.89
C VAL A 133 -15.80 -30.45 -4.96
N ALA A 134 -16.65 -31.33 -5.47
CA ALA A 134 -17.31 -32.38 -4.70
C ALA A 134 -17.65 -33.59 -5.59
N ASP A 135 -17.68 -34.79 -5.02
CA ASP A 135 -18.08 -35.99 -5.78
C ASP A 135 -19.57 -35.99 -6.15
N ASN A 136 -20.40 -35.29 -5.37
CA ASN A 136 -21.85 -35.21 -5.58
C ASN A 136 -22.29 -33.75 -5.79
N PRO A 137 -22.91 -33.41 -6.94
CA PRO A 137 -23.34 -32.05 -7.27
C PRO A 137 -24.36 -31.47 -6.28
N LYS A 138 -25.11 -32.33 -5.58
CA LYS A 138 -26.09 -31.90 -4.57
C LYS A 138 -25.44 -31.10 -3.42
N VAL A 139 -24.17 -31.31 -3.14
CA VAL A 139 -23.42 -30.52 -2.14
C VAL A 139 -23.36 -29.05 -2.54
N ALA A 140 -23.08 -28.77 -3.82
CA ALA A 140 -23.00 -27.42 -4.36
C ALA A 140 -24.36 -26.70 -4.31
N GLU A 141 -25.42 -27.42 -4.69
CA GLU A 141 -26.80 -26.93 -4.65
C GLU A 141 -27.20 -26.52 -3.22
N LEU A 142 -26.96 -27.40 -2.24
CA LEU A 142 -27.26 -27.13 -0.82
C LEU A 142 -26.45 -25.94 -0.27
N CYS A 143 -25.26 -25.68 -0.80
CA CYS A 143 -24.42 -24.55 -0.38
C CYS A 143 -24.67 -23.26 -1.17
N LYS A 144 -25.51 -23.32 -2.21
CA LYS A 144 -25.74 -22.23 -3.17
C LYS A 144 -24.42 -21.72 -3.76
N LEU A 145 -23.57 -22.65 -4.19
CA LEU A 145 -22.28 -22.37 -4.83
C LEU A 145 -22.22 -23.02 -6.21
N PRO A 146 -21.45 -22.45 -7.16
CA PRO A 146 -21.17 -23.11 -8.42
C PRO A 146 -20.53 -24.48 -8.22
N TYR A 147 -20.99 -25.48 -8.99
CA TYR A 147 -20.39 -26.81 -9.01
C TYR A 147 -19.24 -26.86 -10.02
N LEU A 148 -18.04 -27.23 -9.54
CA LEU A 148 -16.82 -27.28 -10.34
C LEU A 148 -16.39 -28.71 -10.70
N GLY A 149 -17.27 -29.70 -10.50
CA GLY A 149 -16.97 -31.10 -10.74
C GLY A 149 -16.39 -31.83 -9.52
N SER A 150 -15.86 -33.03 -9.78
CA SER A 150 -15.16 -33.85 -8.78
C SER A 150 -13.64 -33.66 -8.90
N ALA A 151 -12.88 -34.13 -7.91
CA ALA A 151 -11.42 -34.08 -7.97
C ALA A 151 -10.84 -34.83 -9.19
N ALA A 152 -11.56 -35.83 -9.72
CA ALA A 152 -11.16 -36.59 -10.91
C ALA A 152 -11.57 -35.93 -12.23
N GLN A 153 -12.67 -35.16 -12.23
CA GLN A 153 -13.23 -34.54 -13.42
C GLN A 153 -13.78 -33.15 -13.10
N LEU A 154 -12.95 -32.14 -13.29
CA LEU A 154 -13.33 -30.74 -13.13
C LEU A 154 -14.19 -30.25 -14.31
N GLN A 155 -15.06 -29.29 -14.02
CA GLN A 155 -15.99 -28.68 -14.96
C GLN A 155 -16.13 -27.18 -14.68
N ASN A 156 -16.61 -26.41 -15.66
CA ASN A 156 -16.91 -24.97 -15.54
C ASN A 156 -15.71 -24.08 -15.13
N THR A 157 -14.49 -24.52 -15.43
CA THR A 157 -13.24 -23.85 -15.00
C THR A 157 -13.00 -22.53 -15.74
N ASP A 158 -13.56 -22.36 -16.94
CA ASP A 158 -13.44 -21.11 -17.72
C ASP A 158 -14.06 -19.90 -17.00
N SER A 159 -15.06 -20.12 -16.14
CA SER A 159 -15.66 -19.02 -15.37
C SER A 159 -14.70 -18.42 -14.33
N LEU A 160 -13.66 -19.17 -13.93
CA LEU A 160 -12.71 -18.78 -12.89
C LEU A 160 -11.71 -17.71 -13.34
N ILE A 161 -11.52 -17.53 -14.65
CA ILE A 161 -10.57 -16.56 -15.22
C ILE A 161 -11.19 -15.21 -15.55
N HIS A 162 -12.51 -15.13 -15.67
CA HIS A 162 -13.20 -13.91 -16.11
C HIS A 162 -13.56 -12.94 -14.98
N ASP A 163 -13.49 -13.37 -13.71
CA ASP A 163 -13.89 -12.57 -12.56
C ASP A 163 -12.67 -12.06 -11.75
N SER A 164 -11.64 -11.53 -12.44
CA SER A 164 -10.50 -10.91 -11.76
C SER A 164 -10.83 -9.48 -11.37
N HIS A 165 -10.66 -9.14 -10.09
CA HIS A 165 -10.76 -7.77 -9.60
C HIS A 165 -9.38 -7.11 -9.47
N ASP A 166 -9.30 -5.85 -9.90
CA ASP A 166 -8.12 -4.99 -9.82
C ASP A 166 -7.88 -4.48 -8.38
N ARG A 167 -7.94 -5.38 -7.39
CA ARG A 167 -7.63 -5.06 -6.00
C ARG A 167 -6.21 -5.49 -5.69
N VAL A 168 -5.43 -4.57 -5.14
CA VAL A 168 -4.10 -4.87 -4.60
C VAL A 168 -4.26 -5.17 -3.11
N SER A 169 -3.97 -6.38 -2.65
CA SER A 169 -4.01 -6.71 -1.22
C SER A 169 -2.89 -5.97 -0.46
N PRO A 170 -2.99 -5.83 0.87
CA PRO A 170 -1.90 -5.31 1.71
C PRO A 170 -0.55 -5.99 1.46
N ALA A 171 -0.52 -7.33 1.48
CA ALA A 171 0.70 -8.10 1.27
C ALA A 171 1.29 -7.89 -0.14
N GLN A 172 0.44 -7.87 -1.17
CA GLN A 172 0.89 -7.59 -2.53
C GLN A 172 1.44 -6.17 -2.67
N PHE A 173 0.81 -5.18 -2.04
CA PHE A 173 1.26 -3.80 -2.06
C PHE A 173 2.63 -3.66 -1.38
N ARG A 174 2.80 -4.21 -0.17
CA ARG A 174 4.08 -4.18 0.56
C ARG A 174 5.18 -4.88 -0.23
N PHE A 175 4.92 -6.07 -0.75
CA PHE A 175 5.89 -6.80 -1.56
C PHE A 175 6.32 -6.00 -2.80
N ASN A 176 5.36 -5.51 -3.59
CA ASN A 176 5.65 -4.75 -4.80
C ASN A 176 6.42 -3.46 -4.51
N MET A 177 6.04 -2.74 -3.45
CA MET A 177 6.73 -1.53 -3.01
C MET A 177 8.17 -1.84 -2.60
N MET A 178 8.39 -2.89 -1.80
CA MET A 178 9.75 -3.27 -1.38
C MET A 178 10.63 -3.67 -2.57
N GLU A 179 10.10 -4.46 -3.50
CA GLU A 179 10.82 -4.85 -4.72
C GLU A 179 11.14 -3.66 -5.62
N ALA A 180 10.18 -2.73 -5.78
CA ALA A 180 10.39 -1.52 -6.58
C ALA A 180 11.47 -0.62 -5.95
N ALA A 181 11.46 -0.46 -4.62
CA ALA A 181 12.48 0.30 -3.91
C ALA A 181 13.88 -0.33 -4.03
N ARG A 182 14.00 -1.65 -3.88
CA ARG A 182 15.28 -2.37 -4.09
C ARG A 182 15.83 -2.15 -5.49
N LYS A 183 14.98 -2.26 -6.52
CA LYS A 183 15.36 -2.01 -7.92
C LYS A 183 15.74 -0.56 -8.17
N ALA A 184 15.11 0.39 -7.48
CA ALA A 184 15.40 1.81 -7.59
C ALA A 184 16.82 2.15 -7.12
N ASN A 185 17.31 1.48 -6.06
CA ASN A 185 18.66 1.66 -5.52
C ASN A 185 19.06 3.14 -5.27
N LYS A 186 18.09 3.91 -4.77
CA LYS A 186 18.23 5.37 -4.60
C LYS A 186 18.90 5.73 -3.28
N ARG A 187 19.63 6.85 -3.29
CA ARG A 187 20.28 7.47 -2.14
C ARG A 187 19.29 8.38 -1.43
N ILE A 188 18.91 8.02 -0.21
CA ILE A 188 17.89 8.75 0.56
C ILE A 188 18.54 9.37 1.80
N VAL A 189 18.49 10.70 1.90
CA VAL A 189 19.01 11.43 3.06
C VAL A 189 17.99 11.42 4.20
N LEU A 190 18.50 11.19 5.40
CA LEU A 190 17.77 11.15 6.65
C LEU A 190 18.34 12.25 7.58
N PRO A 191 17.77 13.46 7.57
CA PRO A 191 18.23 14.58 8.38
C PRO A 191 18.29 14.32 9.89
N GLU A 192 17.42 13.44 10.38
CA GLU A 192 17.30 13.10 11.80
C GLU A 192 18.22 11.91 12.14
N GLY A 193 19.49 12.02 11.75
CA GLY A 193 20.41 10.87 11.61
C GLY A 193 20.78 10.15 12.92
N ALA A 194 20.56 10.76 14.08
CA ALA A 194 20.76 10.16 15.41
C ALA A 194 19.43 9.90 16.15
N GLU A 195 18.29 9.97 15.47
CA GLU A 195 17.01 9.59 16.07
C GLU A 195 16.90 8.05 16.14
N PRO A 196 16.55 7.44 17.29
CA PRO A 196 16.58 5.99 17.49
C PRO A 196 15.81 5.16 16.45
N ARG A 197 14.62 5.61 16.04
CA ARG A 197 13.81 4.90 15.04
C ARG A 197 14.40 5.07 13.65
N THR A 198 14.92 6.26 13.32
CA THR A 198 15.60 6.55 12.06
C THR A 198 16.88 5.71 11.91
N VAL A 199 17.70 5.58 12.95
CA VAL A 199 18.89 4.73 12.95
C VAL A 199 18.52 3.27 12.71
N ARG A 200 17.49 2.76 13.41
CA ARG A 200 17.00 1.39 13.22
C ARG A 200 16.45 1.16 11.81
N ALA A 201 15.67 2.11 11.29
CA ALA A 201 15.12 2.03 9.95
C ALA A 201 16.21 2.03 8.88
N ALA A 202 17.23 2.90 9.03
CA ALA A 202 18.36 2.95 8.11
C ALA A 202 19.15 1.62 8.07
N ALA A 203 19.38 1.00 9.24
CA ALA A 203 19.99 -0.33 9.32
C ALA A 203 19.13 -1.40 8.60
N ILE A 204 17.81 -1.41 8.84
CA ILE A 204 16.89 -2.34 8.16
C ILE A 204 16.89 -2.11 6.64
N CYS A 205 16.84 -0.85 6.19
CA CYS A 205 16.87 -0.49 4.78
C CYS A 205 18.17 -0.94 4.12
N HIS A 206 19.30 -0.82 4.82
CA HIS A 206 20.58 -1.31 4.35
C HIS A 206 20.60 -2.84 4.22
N ASP A 207 20.27 -3.56 5.28
CA ASP A 207 20.30 -5.03 5.33
C ASP A 207 19.34 -5.66 4.30
N LYS A 208 18.18 -5.03 4.07
CA LYS A 208 17.17 -5.48 3.10
C LYS A 208 17.39 -4.92 1.69
N GLY A 209 18.42 -4.10 1.47
CA GLY A 209 18.73 -3.48 0.17
C GLY A 209 17.67 -2.50 -0.35
N ILE A 210 16.84 -1.92 0.52
CA ILE A 210 15.69 -1.08 0.16
C ILE A 210 16.14 0.26 -0.43
N ALA A 211 17.15 0.88 0.18
CA ALA A 211 17.70 2.17 -0.24
C ALA A 211 19.11 2.35 0.33
N ARG A 212 19.89 3.24 -0.29
CA ARG A 212 21.18 3.70 0.24
C ARG A 212 20.93 4.88 1.17
N CYS A 213 20.64 4.59 2.43
CA CYS A 213 20.36 5.62 3.43
C CYS A 213 21.62 6.42 3.80
N VAL A 214 21.47 7.73 3.94
CA VAL A 214 22.51 8.68 4.37
C VAL A 214 22.04 9.36 5.65
N LEU A 215 22.63 9.01 6.79
CA LEU A 215 22.31 9.62 8.08
C LEU A 215 23.08 10.94 8.25
N LEU A 216 22.38 12.05 8.48
CA LEU A 216 23.00 13.34 8.81
C LEU A 216 23.14 13.48 10.33
N SER A 217 24.31 13.12 10.86
CA SER A 217 24.67 13.31 12.26
C SER A 217 26.16 13.00 12.49
N SER A 218 26.69 13.33 13.66
CA SER A 218 28.04 12.90 14.02
C SER A 218 28.10 11.38 14.18
N ARG A 219 29.20 10.76 13.73
CA ARG A 219 29.40 9.31 13.84
C ARG A 219 29.27 8.83 15.29
N ALA A 220 29.82 9.59 16.24
CA ALA A 220 29.75 9.27 17.66
C ALA A 220 28.29 9.17 18.16
N ALA A 221 27.42 10.11 17.76
CA ALA A 221 26.01 10.10 18.17
C ALA A 221 25.24 8.90 17.60
N VAL A 222 25.43 8.58 16.31
CA VAL A 222 24.77 7.44 15.67
C VAL A 222 25.20 6.11 16.29
N HIS A 223 26.50 5.95 16.57
CA HIS A 223 27.02 4.73 17.21
C HIS A 223 26.52 4.59 18.65
N ALA A 224 26.45 5.67 19.42
CA ALA A 224 25.90 5.64 20.78
C ALA A 224 24.44 5.15 20.80
N VAL A 225 23.62 5.64 19.87
CA VAL A 225 22.22 5.21 19.71
C VAL A 225 22.14 3.74 19.29
N ALA A 226 23.01 3.29 18.38
CA ALA A 226 23.03 1.90 17.96
C ALA A 226 23.44 0.94 19.09
N GLU A 227 24.41 1.33 19.92
CA GLU A 227 24.82 0.58 21.11
C GLU A 227 23.67 0.48 22.13
N GLU A 228 22.97 1.59 22.39
CA GLU A 228 21.80 1.61 23.29
C GLU A 228 20.68 0.67 22.81
N LEU A 229 20.45 0.63 21.50
CA LEU A 229 19.43 -0.22 20.89
C LEU A 229 19.88 -1.67 20.66
N GLY A 230 21.14 -2.01 20.93
CA GLY A 230 21.71 -3.32 20.62
C GLY A 230 21.73 -3.64 19.12
N ILE A 231 21.85 -2.62 18.27
CA ILE A 231 21.86 -2.75 16.81
C ILE A 231 23.31 -2.73 16.33
N LYS A 232 23.70 -3.72 15.52
CA LYS A 232 24.97 -3.66 14.79
C LYS A 232 24.76 -2.83 13.52
N LEU A 233 25.40 -1.66 13.45
CA LEU A 233 25.38 -0.85 12.23
C LEU A 233 26.23 -1.52 11.14
N PRO A 234 25.74 -1.61 9.89
CA PRO A 234 26.57 -2.03 8.77
C PRO A 234 27.72 -1.05 8.53
N ASP A 235 28.93 -1.54 8.30
CA ASP A 235 30.12 -0.69 8.07
C ASP A 235 29.96 0.21 6.83
N SER A 236 29.19 -0.25 5.85
CA SER A 236 28.83 0.46 4.62
C SER A 236 27.67 1.45 4.77
N LEU A 237 27.04 1.57 5.95
CA LEU A 237 26.00 2.57 6.17
C LEU A 237 26.62 3.97 6.22
N GLU A 238 26.13 4.86 5.37
CA GLU A 238 26.70 6.19 5.23
C GLU A 238 26.21 7.12 6.35
N ILE A 239 27.18 7.72 7.04
CA ILE A 239 26.96 8.71 8.10
C ILE A 239 27.81 9.92 7.75
N ILE A 240 27.16 11.07 7.54
CA ILE A 240 27.80 12.33 7.19
C ILE A 240 27.60 13.31 8.35
N ASP A 241 28.71 13.88 8.82
CA ASP A 241 28.67 14.98 9.78
C ASP A 241 28.18 16.26 9.08
N PRO A 242 27.05 16.85 9.48
CA PRO A 242 26.51 18.06 8.85
C PRO A 242 27.52 19.21 8.77
N GLU A 243 28.36 19.39 9.80
CA GLU A 243 29.33 20.49 9.84
C GLU A 243 30.43 20.33 8.79
N SER A 244 30.76 19.08 8.44
CA SER A 244 31.82 18.78 7.46
C SER A 244 31.44 19.15 6.03
N ILE A 245 30.14 19.26 5.73
CA ILE A 245 29.62 19.50 4.38
C ILE A 245 28.88 20.83 4.24
N ALA A 246 28.47 21.48 5.32
CA ALA A 246 27.60 22.67 5.24
C ALA A 246 28.15 23.78 4.32
N GLU A 247 29.45 24.07 4.39
CA GLU A 247 30.07 25.15 3.61
C GLU A 247 29.94 24.93 2.08
N GLN A 248 29.89 23.67 1.62
CA GLN A 248 29.77 23.34 0.19
C GLN A 248 28.45 23.79 -0.44
N TYR A 249 27.42 24.03 0.38
CA TYR A 249 26.09 24.43 -0.07
C TYR A 249 25.80 25.93 0.06
N VAL A 250 26.71 26.71 0.66
CA VAL A 250 26.49 28.15 0.92
C VAL A 250 26.33 28.93 -0.39
N GLU A 251 27.30 28.82 -1.29
CA GLU A 251 27.28 29.53 -2.57
C GLU A 251 26.09 29.09 -3.46
N PRO A 252 25.83 27.77 -3.67
CA PRO A 252 24.65 27.32 -4.40
C PRO A 252 23.32 27.82 -3.82
N MET A 253 23.17 27.83 -2.49
CA MET A 253 21.95 28.30 -1.84
C MET A 253 21.75 29.80 -2.01
N CYS A 254 22.83 30.59 -1.92
CA CYS A 254 22.80 32.03 -2.18
C CYS A 254 22.40 32.35 -3.62
N GLU A 255 22.93 31.65 -4.62
CA GLU A 255 22.55 31.88 -6.02
C GLU A 255 21.09 31.48 -6.27
N LEU A 256 20.65 30.33 -5.73
CA LEU A 256 19.26 29.88 -5.85
C LEU A 256 18.26 30.87 -5.24
N ARG A 257 18.65 31.53 -4.13
CA ARG A 257 17.81 32.47 -3.38
C ARG A 257 18.21 33.94 -3.58
N LYS A 258 18.95 34.26 -4.63
CA LYS A 258 19.43 35.60 -4.95
C LYS A 258 18.32 36.64 -5.07
N SER A 259 17.18 36.24 -5.65
CA SER A 259 15.98 37.11 -5.76
C SER A 259 15.36 37.48 -4.42
N LYS A 260 15.73 36.78 -3.33
CA LYS A 260 15.33 37.07 -1.96
C LYS A 260 16.45 37.72 -1.14
N GLY A 261 17.61 37.99 -1.74
CA GLY A 261 18.73 38.68 -1.09
C GLY A 261 19.43 37.85 -0.01
N LEU A 262 19.45 36.52 -0.11
CA LEU A 262 20.09 35.65 0.88
C LEU A 262 21.62 35.85 0.89
N THR A 263 22.18 36.28 2.03
CA THR A 263 23.63 36.46 2.17
C THR A 263 24.33 35.16 2.58
N PRO A 264 25.65 35.02 2.35
CA PRO A 264 26.41 33.83 2.78
C PRO A 264 26.30 33.55 4.28
N GLU A 265 26.29 34.57 5.13
CA GLU A 265 26.14 34.43 6.58
C GLU A 265 24.77 33.86 6.95
N GLN A 266 23.71 34.34 6.30
CA GLN A 266 22.35 33.83 6.49
C GLN A 266 22.19 32.40 5.97
N ALA A 267 22.86 32.07 4.85
CA ALA A 267 22.88 30.73 4.30
C ALA A 267 23.57 29.75 5.26
N ARG A 268 24.74 30.10 5.82
CA ARG A 268 25.43 29.30 6.84
C ARG A 268 24.56 29.05 8.06
N GLU A 269 23.82 30.06 8.54
CA GLU A 269 22.91 29.88 9.67
C GLU A 269 21.77 28.91 9.34
N GLN A 270 21.16 29.05 8.15
CA GLN A 270 20.08 28.14 7.72
C GLN A 270 20.58 26.71 7.49
N LEU A 271 21.82 26.52 7.01
CA LEU A 271 22.41 25.22 6.75
C LEU A 271 22.79 24.43 8.01
N LYS A 272 22.70 25.03 9.21
CA LYS A 272 22.77 24.29 10.47
C LYS A 272 21.56 23.40 10.70
N ASP A 273 20.42 23.74 10.10
CA ASP A 273 19.24 22.87 10.09
C ASP A 273 19.49 21.71 9.11
N THR A 274 19.54 20.49 9.62
CA THR A 274 19.82 19.28 8.85
C THR A 274 18.79 19.03 7.74
N VAL A 275 17.55 19.49 7.89
CA VAL A 275 16.53 19.39 6.85
C VAL A 275 16.83 20.35 5.70
N VAL A 276 17.25 21.59 6.02
CA VAL A 276 17.68 22.56 5.00
C VAL A 276 18.94 22.06 4.29
N LEU A 277 19.91 21.54 5.03
CA LEU A 277 21.12 20.93 4.47
C LEU A 277 20.78 19.75 3.56
N GLY A 278 19.97 18.79 4.02
CA GLY A 278 19.50 17.66 3.21
C GLY A 278 18.72 18.10 1.96
N THR A 279 17.95 19.18 2.06
CA THR A 279 17.25 19.77 0.90
C THR A 279 18.24 20.36 -0.11
N MET A 280 19.33 20.98 0.35
CA MET A 280 20.39 21.46 -0.55
C MET A 280 21.19 20.32 -1.19
N MET A 281 21.45 19.23 -0.45
CA MET A 281 22.00 17.99 -1.03
C MET A 281 21.13 17.47 -2.17
N MET A 282 19.80 17.48 -1.98
CA MET A 282 18.87 17.14 -3.05
C MET A 282 18.94 18.12 -4.21
N VAL A 283 18.92 19.44 -3.98
CA VAL A 283 19.01 20.45 -5.05
C VAL A 283 20.23 20.21 -5.94
N GLN A 284 21.38 19.93 -5.33
CA GLN A 284 22.64 19.68 -6.01
C GLN A 284 22.76 18.26 -6.61
N ASN A 285 21.77 17.38 -6.40
CA ASN A 285 21.74 15.98 -6.83
C ASN A 285 22.79 15.08 -6.15
N ASP A 286 23.21 15.41 -4.92
CA ASP A 286 24.09 14.54 -4.14
C ASP A 286 23.34 13.34 -3.55
N VAL A 287 22.02 13.47 -3.44
CA VAL A 287 21.06 12.45 -3.01
C VAL A 287 19.78 12.54 -3.84
N ASP A 288 19.05 11.44 -3.89
CA ASP A 288 17.89 11.26 -4.76
C ASP A 288 16.56 11.59 -4.07
N GLY A 289 16.52 11.63 -2.73
CA GLY A 289 15.33 11.95 -1.94
C GLY A 289 15.61 12.21 -0.47
N LEU A 290 14.63 12.77 0.24
CA LEU A 290 14.71 13.12 1.67
C LEU A 290 13.51 12.60 2.46
N VAL A 291 13.78 12.03 3.64
CA VAL A 291 12.75 11.64 4.61
C VAL A 291 13.08 12.25 5.97
N SER A 292 12.15 13.01 6.54
CA SER A 292 12.28 13.68 7.85
C SER A 292 10.92 13.74 8.55
N GLY A 293 10.84 14.17 9.82
CA GLY A 293 9.59 14.41 10.55
C GLY A 293 9.38 13.52 11.78
N ALA A 294 10.32 12.60 12.08
CA ALA A 294 10.26 11.82 13.30
C ALA A 294 10.43 12.71 14.56
N VAL A 295 11.16 13.83 14.43
CA VAL A 295 11.27 14.88 15.46
C VAL A 295 10.87 16.27 14.94
N HIS A 296 11.13 16.57 13.67
CA HIS A 296 10.75 17.85 13.06
C HIS A 296 9.22 17.95 12.87
N THR A 297 8.72 19.19 12.79
CA THR A 297 7.33 19.42 12.40
C THR A 297 7.16 19.29 10.90
N THR A 298 5.98 18.90 10.42
CA THR A 298 5.63 18.88 8.99
C THR A 298 5.95 20.20 8.29
N ALA A 299 5.72 21.34 8.96
CA ALA A 299 6.06 22.65 8.43
C ALA A 299 7.58 22.84 8.26
N ASN A 300 8.40 22.29 9.15
CA ASN A 300 9.87 22.34 9.05
C ASN A 300 10.39 21.41 7.95
N THR A 301 9.71 20.29 7.67
CA THR A 301 10.05 19.40 6.55
C THR A 301 9.67 20.02 5.19
N ILE A 302 8.45 20.55 5.08
CA ILE A 302 7.89 21.02 3.80
C ILE A 302 8.42 22.40 3.39
N ARG A 303 8.64 23.32 4.34
CA ARG A 303 9.03 24.70 4.02
C ARG A 303 10.35 24.79 3.24
N PRO A 304 11.45 24.10 3.62
CA PRO A 304 12.67 24.08 2.83
C PRO A 304 12.45 23.52 1.43
N ALA A 305 11.69 22.43 1.30
CA ALA A 305 11.36 21.82 0.01
C ALA A 305 10.63 22.81 -0.91
N LEU A 306 9.63 23.55 -0.40
CA LEU A 306 8.93 24.57 -1.19
C LEU A 306 9.83 25.75 -1.57
N GLN A 307 10.75 26.17 -0.69
CA GLN A 307 11.64 27.30 -0.95
C GLN A 307 12.76 26.97 -1.95
N LEU A 308 13.29 25.76 -1.89
CA LEU A 308 14.52 25.35 -2.59
C LEU A 308 14.22 24.43 -3.80
N ILE A 309 13.35 23.45 -3.64
CA ILE A 309 12.99 22.48 -4.70
C ILE A 309 11.82 22.98 -5.56
N LYS A 310 10.80 23.58 -4.92
CA LYS A 310 9.55 24.08 -5.54
C LYS A 310 8.65 22.98 -6.11
N THR A 311 7.47 23.38 -6.59
CA THR A 311 6.51 22.47 -7.22
C THR A 311 6.93 22.04 -8.62
N ALA A 312 6.52 20.84 -9.01
CA ALA A 312 6.66 20.29 -10.35
C ALA A 312 6.03 21.22 -11.40
N PRO A 313 6.54 21.24 -12.65
CA PRO A 313 5.88 21.98 -13.74
C PRO A 313 4.40 21.58 -13.86
N GLY A 314 3.51 22.57 -13.89
CA GLY A 314 2.07 22.35 -13.95
C GLY A 314 1.39 22.10 -12.60
N ALA A 315 2.15 21.90 -11.52
CA ALA A 315 1.60 21.81 -10.15
C ALA A 315 1.65 23.18 -9.47
N SER A 316 0.50 23.63 -8.97
CA SER A 316 0.37 24.88 -8.20
C SER A 316 0.54 24.64 -6.70
N ILE A 317 0.28 23.42 -6.23
CA ILE A 317 0.35 23.04 -4.82
C ILE A 317 1.07 21.71 -4.60
N VAL A 318 1.52 21.52 -3.37
CA VAL A 318 1.96 20.22 -2.85
C VAL A 318 0.79 19.65 -2.07
N SER A 319 0.51 18.37 -2.26
CA SER A 319 -0.49 17.64 -1.49
C SER A 319 0.12 16.37 -0.89
N SER A 320 -0.68 15.59 -0.16
CA SER A 320 -0.23 14.32 0.40
C SER A 320 -1.23 13.20 0.19
N VAL A 321 -0.72 11.98 0.14
CA VAL A 321 -1.55 10.79 0.23
C VAL A 321 -1.05 9.81 1.28
N PHE A 322 -1.99 9.02 1.81
CA PHE A 322 -1.70 7.78 2.52
C PHE A 322 -2.19 6.59 1.71
N PHE A 323 -1.38 5.54 1.64
CA PHE A 323 -1.84 4.23 1.22
C PHE A 323 -2.41 3.51 2.45
N MET A 324 -3.72 3.32 2.46
CA MET A 324 -4.45 2.63 3.52
C MET A 324 -4.55 1.15 3.16
N LEU A 325 -3.84 0.29 3.90
CA LEU A 325 -3.81 -1.14 3.68
C LEU A 325 -4.99 -1.78 4.42
N LEU A 326 -6.19 -1.62 3.85
CA LEU A 326 -7.41 -2.19 4.40
C LEU A 326 -7.48 -3.70 4.15
N PRO A 327 -8.24 -4.46 4.95
CA PRO A 327 -8.46 -5.88 4.69
C PRO A 327 -8.91 -6.10 3.24
N GLY A 328 -8.16 -6.92 2.49
CA GLY A 328 -8.41 -7.29 1.10
C GLY A 328 -8.18 -6.22 0.03
N GLN A 329 -7.80 -4.99 0.41
CA GLN A 329 -7.51 -3.95 -0.57
C GLN A 329 -6.70 -2.78 0.00
N THR A 330 -5.71 -2.34 -0.78
CA THR A 330 -5.02 -1.08 -0.56
C THR A 330 -5.72 0.04 -1.34
N VAL A 331 -5.99 1.14 -0.66
CA VAL A 331 -6.62 2.34 -1.24
C VAL A 331 -5.80 3.59 -0.92
N VAL A 332 -6.03 4.67 -1.64
CA VAL A 332 -5.30 5.95 -1.50
C VAL A 332 -6.20 7.01 -0.91
N TYR A 333 -5.77 7.67 0.16
CA TYR A 333 -6.48 8.77 0.82
C TYR A 333 -5.68 10.06 0.63
N GLY A 334 -6.28 11.12 0.08
CA GLY A 334 -5.64 12.43 -0.07
C GLY A 334 -6.64 13.58 -0.07
N ASP A 335 -6.31 14.83 0.23
CA ASP A 335 -5.18 15.23 1.06
C ASP A 335 -5.49 14.98 2.54
N CYS A 336 -4.48 14.61 3.32
CA CYS A 336 -4.62 14.27 4.73
C CYS A 336 -3.59 14.95 5.65
N ALA A 337 -2.66 15.74 5.09
CA ALA A 337 -1.57 16.34 5.87
C ALA A 337 -1.21 17.79 5.50
N VAL A 338 -1.51 18.29 4.29
CA VAL A 338 -0.90 19.53 3.81
C VAL A 338 -1.88 20.70 3.70
N ASN A 339 -2.97 20.56 2.95
CA ASN A 339 -3.83 21.68 2.56
C ASN A 339 -5.08 21.79 3.45
N PRO A 340 -5.20 22.81 4.32
CA PRO A 340 -6.32 22.91 5.27
C PRO A 340 -7.70 23.03 4.61
N ASN A 341 -7.84 23.96 3.67
CA ASN A 341 -9.10 24.27 2.97
C ASN A 341 -8.77 24.54 1.50
N PRO A 342 -8.58 23.48 0.67
CA PRO A 342 -8.24 23.66 -0.74
C PRO A 342 -9.39 24.34 -1.50
N THR A 343 -9.07 25.20 -2.47
CA THR A 343 -10.06 25.70 -3.44
C THR A 343 -10.51 24.58 -4.38
N PRO A 344 -11.63 24.72 -5.13
CA PRO A 344 -12.05 23.71 -6.10
C PRO A 344 -10.96 23.34 -7.12
N GLU A 345 -10.16 24.30 -7.58
CA GLU A 345 -9.04 24.06 -8.50
C GLU A 345 -7.92 23.26 -7.85
N GLN A 346 -7.60 23.58 -6.59
CA GLN A 346 -6.60 22.85 -5.80
C GLN A 346 -7.09 21.43 -5.48
N LEU A 347 -8.36 21.26 -5.14
CA LEU A 347 -8.98 19.97 -4.89
C LEU A 347 -8.98 19.09 -6.14
N ALA A 348 -9.22 19.67 -7.31
CA ALA A 348 -9.06 19.00 -8.59
C ALA A 348 -7.60 18.59 -8.87
N GLU A 349 -6.63 19.43 -8.50
CA GLU A 349 -5.21 19.11 -8.62
C GLU A 349 -4.80 17.96 -7.68
N ILE A 350 -5.26 17.98 -6.43
CA ILE A 350 -5.07 16.89 -5.45
C ILE A 350 -5.61 15.56 -6.01
N ALA A 351 -6.80 15.59 -6.61
CA ALA A 351 -7.41 14.40 -7.20
C ALA A 351 -6.57 13.79 -8.32
N ILE A 352 -6.04 14.63 -9.21
CA ILE A 352 -5.18 14.20 -10.32
C ILE A 352 -3.85 13.66 -9.78
N GLN A 353 -3.19 14.38 -8.87
CA GLN A 353 -1.94 13.94 -8.23
C GLN A 353 -2.12 12.59 -7.48
N SER A 354 -3.25 12.42 -6.80
CA SER A 354 -3.59 11.20 -6.09
C SER A 354 -3.86 10.03 -7.03
N ALA A 355 -4.54 10.26 -8.15
CA ALA A 355 -4.78 9.26 -9.18
C ALA A 355 -3.49 8.79 -9.85
N ASP A 356 -2.61 9.73 -10.20
CA ASP A 356 -1.32 9.42 -10.81
C ASP A 356 -0.44 8.62 -9.84
N SER A 357 -0.44 8.98 -8.55
CA SER A 357 0.25 8.21 -7.52
C SER A 357 -0.33 6.82 -7.32
N ALA A 358 -1.65 6.67 -7.28
CA ALA A 358 -2.28 5.36 -7.20
C ALA A 358 -1.82 4.46 -8.35
N LYS A 359 -1.89 4.97 -9.59
CA LYS A 359 -1.45 4.25 -10.79
C LYS A 359 0.02 3.88 -10.73
N ALA A 360 0.87 4.79 -10.27
CA ALA A 360 2.31 4.57 -10.19
C ALA A 360 2.70 3.47 -9.19
N PHE A 361 1.84 3.19 -8.21
CA PHE A 361 1.97 2.09 -7.25
C PHE A 361 1.10 0.86 -7.61
N GLY A 362 0.62 0.78 -8.85
CA GLY A 362 -0.12 -0.37 -9.37
C GLY A 362 -1.58 -0.46 -8.90
N ILE A 363 -2.14 0.63 -8.36
CA ILE A 363 -3.54 0.73 -7.97
C ILE A 363 -4.30 1.44 -9.09
N GLU A 364 -5.26 0.74 -9.72
CA GLU A 364 -6.10 1.34 -10.76
C GLU A 364 -6.93 2.50 -10.18
N PRO A 365 -6.80 3.75 -10.69
CA PRO A 365 -7.42 4.91 -10.08
C PRO A 365 -8.92 5.01 -10.39
N ARG A 366 -9.72 4.89 -9.33
CA ARG A 366 -11.16 5.19 -9.32
C ARG A 366 -11.41 6.22 -8.23
N VAL A 367 -11.48 7.49 -8.64
CA VAL A 367 -11.39 8.66 -7.77
C VAL A 367 -12.77 9.08 -7.28
N ALA A 368 -13.01 8.90 -5.99
CA ALA A 368 -14.18 9.41 -5.30
C ALA A 368 -13.87 10.77 -4.68
N MET A 369 -14.56 11.83 -5.12
CA MET A 369 -14.49 13.15 -4.49
C MET A 369 -15.47 13.17 -3.31
N ILE A 370 -14.93 13.11 -2.09
CA ILE A 370 -15.70 12.85 -0.88
C ILE A 370 -16.43 14.10 -0.40
N SER A 371 -17.67 13.92 0.02
CA SER A 371 -18.52 14.94 0.62
C SER A 371 -19.51 14.31 1.59
N TYR A 372 -20.23 15.13 2.36
CA TYR A 372 -21.38 14.67 3.14
C TYR A 372 -22.64 14.45 2.28
N SER A 373 -22.62 14.80 0.98
CA SER A 373 -23.70 14.62 0.01
C SER A 373 -23.29 13.65 -1.12
N THR A 374 -24.27 12.90 -1.66
CA THR A 374 -24.10 12.13 -2.90
C THR A 374 -24.98 12.74 -4.00
N GLY A 375 -24.37 13.12 -5.13
CA GLY A 375 -25.09 13.77 -6.23
C GLY A 375 -25.79 15.05 -5.78
N THR A 376 -27.12 15.11 -5.88
CA THR A 376 -27.94 16.27 -5.50
C THR A 376 -28.63 16.12 -4.14
N SER A 377 -28.28 15.11 -3.33
CA SER A 377 -28.97 14.79 -2.07
C SER A 377 -28.87 15.87 -0.98
N GLY A 378 -27.86 16.74 -1.08
CA GLY A 378 -27.60 17.86 -0.20
C GLY A 378 -27.03 19.02 -1.00
N ALA A 379 -27.14 20.22 -0.45
CA ALA A 379 -26.70 21.46 -1.05
C ALA A 379 -25.90 22.30 -0.03
N GLY A 380 -25.03 23.19 -0.52
CA GLY A 380 -24.22 24.07 0.30
C GLY A 380 -22.84 24.29 -0.31
N ALA A 381 -22.16 25.35 0.14
CA ALA A 381 -20.88 25.77 -0.42
C ALA A 381 -19.83 24.64 -0.47
N ASP A 382 -19.76 23.79 0.56
CA ASP A 382 -18.80 22.68 0.60
C ASP A 382 -19.15 21.57 -0.41
N VAL A 383 -20.44 21.32 -0.67
CA VAL A 383 -20.89 20.36 -1.69
C VAL A 383 -20.64 20.92 -3.09
N ASP A 384 -20.95 22.20 -3.28
CA ASP A 384 -20.76 22.89 -4.56
C ASP A 384 -19.28 22.96 -4.93
N ALA A 385 -18.39 23.19 -3.96
CA ALA A 385 -16.94 23.17 -4.15
C ALA A 385 -16.43 21.80 -4.62
N VAL A 386 -16.91 20.71 -4.01
CA VAL A 386 -16.56 19.34 -4.43
C VAL A 386 -17.12 19.02 -5.82
N ALA A 387 -18.35 19.47 -6.12
CA ALA A 387 -18.97 19.29 -7.44
C ALA A 387 -18.19 20.05 -8.53
N GLU A 388 -17.78 21.28 -8.26
CA GLU A 388 -16.95 22.09 -9.14
C GLU A 388 -15.57 21.45 -9.36
N ALA A 389 -14.90 21.02 -8.28
CA ALA A 389 -13.64 20.29 -8.38
C ALA A 389 -13.78 19.02 -9.25
N THR A 390 -14.85 18.24 -9.06
CA THR A 390 -15.14 17.03 -9.85
C THR A 390 -15.25 17.36 -11.33
N LYS A 391 -15.96 18.45 -11.68
CA LYS A 391 -16.09 18.93 -13.07
C LYS A 391 -14.72 19.29 -13.64
N LEU A 392 -13.91 20.04 -12.90
CA LEU A 392 -12.56 20.45 -13.32
C LEU A 392 -11.64 19.23 -13.58
N VAL A 393 -11.73 18.17 -12.77
CA VAL A 393 -10.97 16.93 -13.03
C VAL A 393 -11.42 16.30 -14.35
N LYS A 394 -12.74 16.15 -14.57
CA LYS A 394 -13.29 15.56 -15.81
C LYS A 394 -12.88 16.35 -17.06
N GLU A 395 -12.78 17.67 -16.96
CA GLU A 395 -12.34 18.54 -18.06
C GLU A 395 -10.83 18.40 -18.34
N LYS A 396 -9.99 18.38 -17.29
CA LYS A 396 -8.53 18.31 -17.43
C LYS A 396 -8.00 16.91 -17.76
N ARG A 397 -8.67 15.87 -17.25
CA ARG A 397 -8.26 14.46 -17.34
C ARG A 397 -9.48 13.56 -17.64
N PRO A 398 -10.04 13.64 -18.87
CA PRO A 398 -11.19 12.83 -19.27
C PRO A 398 -10.92 11.32 -19.29
N ASP A 399 -9.64 10.92 -19.22
CA ASP A 399 -9.20 9.53 -19.09
C ASP A 399 -9.42 8.95 -17.67
N LEU A 400 -9.55 9.80 -16.64
CA LEU A 400 -9.69 9.33 -15.27
C LEU A 400 -11.14 8.98 -14.93
N ALA A 401 -11.34 7.80 -14.34
CA ALA A 401 -12.59 7.46 -13.68
C ALA A 401 -12.73 8.27 -12.38
N VAL A 402 -13.47 9.38 -12.44
CA VAL A 402 -13.74 10.26 -11.30
C VAL A 402 -15.23 10.51 -11.13
N ASP A 403 -15.70 10.51 -9.89
CA ASP A 403 -17.08 10.90 -9.58
C ASP A 403 -17.21 11.55 -8.19
N GLY A 404 -18.23 12.39 -8.07
CA GLY A 404 -18.32 13.33 -6.97
C GLY A 404 -19.44 14.36 -7.16
N PRO A 405 -19.96 14.96 -6.08
CA PRO A 405 -19.70 14.63 -4.69
C PRO A 405 -20.28 13.24 -4.31
N LEU A 406 -19.52 12.46 -3.54
CA LEU A 406 -19.95 11.15 -3.03
C LEU A 406 -19.81 11.08 -1.50
N GLN A 407 -20.81 10.53 -0.83
CA GLN A 407 -20.63 10.08 0.55
C GLN A 407 -19.72 8.86 0.60
N TYR A 408 -19.04 8.69 1.74
CA TYR A 408 -18.09 7.60 1.92
C TYR A 408 -18.73 6.20 1.76
N ASP A 409 -19.96 6.02 2.25
CA ASP A 409 -20.72 4.76 2.09
C ASP A 409 -21.02 4.45 0.62
N ALA A 410 -21.41 5.46 -0.18
CA ALA A 410 -21.61 5.34 -1.61
C ALA A 410 -20.30 5.04 -2.37
N ALA A 411 -19.16 5.55 -1.89
CA ALA A 411 -17.86 5.31 -2.50
C ALA A 411 -17.37 3.85 -2.29
N VAL A 412 -17.65 3.25 -1.12
CA VAL A 412 -17.09 1.92 -0.74
C VAL A 412 -18.05 0.75 -0.83
N VAL A 413 -19.36 0.95 -0.64
CA VAL A 413 -20.34 -0.14 -0.56
C VAL A 413 -21.14 -0.25 -1.86
N GLU A 414 -20.95 -1.35 -2.61
CA GLU A 414 -21.61 -1.57 -3.90
C GLU A 414 -23.15 -1.51 -3.83
N SER A 415 -23.76 -2.05 -2.76
CA SER A 415 -25.22 -2.00 -2.58
C SER A 415 -25.74 -0.58 -2.36
N VAL A 416 -24.99 0.26 -1.62
CA VAL A 416 -25.32 1.67 -1.41
C VAL A 416 -25.11 2.46 -2.69
N ALA A 417 -24.02 2.19 -3.41
CA ALA A 417 -23.73 2.78 -4.72
C ALA A 417 -24.85 2.54 -5.72
N LYS A 418 -25.36 1.31 -5.83
CA LYS A 418 -26.52 0.97 -6.69
C LYS A 418 -27.78 1.79 -6.34
N SER A 419 -27.94 2.19 -5.08
CA SER A 419 -29.08 3.02 -4.66
C SER A 419 -28.83 4.52 -4.85
N LYS A 420 -27.64 5.03 -4.49
CA LYS A 420 -27.36 6.47 -4.43
C LYS A 420 -26.71 7.03 -5.71
N ALA A 421 -25.97 6.20 -6.45
CA ALA A 421 -25.21 6.59 -7.64
C ALA A 421 -25.11 5.43 -8.67
N PRO A 422 -26.25 4.91 -9.17
CA PRO A 422 -26.31 3.66 -9.97
C PRO A 422 -25.49 3.66 -11.26
N ASN A 423 -25.30 4.84 -11.87
CA ASN A 423 -24.59 5.01 -13.14
C ASN A 423 -23.13 5.46 -12.95
N SER A 424 -22.65 5.53 -11.70
CA SER A 424 -21.29 5.98 -11.41
C SER A 424 -20.27 4.90 -11.78
N PRO A 425 -19.19 5.25 -12.51
CA PRO A 425 -18.09 4.32 -12.75
C PRO A 425 -17.20 4.11 -11.51
N VAL A 426 -17.39 4.93 -10.46
CA VAL A 426 -16.55 4.95 -9.25
C VAL A 426 -17.28 4.41 -8.02
N ALA A 427 -18.56 4.76 -7.83
CA ALA A 427 -19.29 4.42 -6.61
C ALA A 427 -19.29 2.90 -6.33
N GLY A 428 -19.01 2.53 -5.07
CA GLY A 428 -18.88 1.16 -4.60
C GLY A 428 -17.59 0.45 -5.02
N LYS A 429 -16.71 1.12 -5.78
CA LYS A 429 -15.48 0.57 -6.37
C LYS A 429 -14.29 1.52 -6.23
N ALA A 430 -14.45 2.60 -5.46
CA ALA A 430 -13.43 3.64 -5.32
C ALA A 430 -12.13 3.05 -4.77
N THR A 431 -11.00 3.53 -5.31
CA THR A 431 -9.65 3.16 -4.88
C THR A 431 -8.85 4.38 -4.45
N VAL A 432 -9.29 5.58 -4.83
CA VAL A 432 -8.71 6.86 -4.46
C VAL A 432 -9.82 7.72 -3.84
N PHE A 433 -9.59 8.21 -2.64
CA PHE A 433 -10.54 9.00 -1.85
C PHE A 433 -9.96 10.39 -1.66
N VAL A 434 -10.62 11.38 -2.27
CA VAL A 434 -10.20 12.78 -2.22
C VAL A 434 -11.07 13.53 -1.21
N PHE A 435 -10.50 13.90 -0.07
CA PHE A 435 -11.19 14.59 1.01
C PHE A 435 -11.29 16.09 0.74
N PRO A 436 -12.42 16.73 1.14
CA PRO A 436 -12.69 18.13 0.81
C PRO A 436 -11.80 19.11 1.58
N ASP A 437 -11.32 18.72 2.76
CA ASP A 437 -10.52 19.54 3.66
C ASP A 437 -9.65 18.68 4.60
N LEU A 438 -8.68 19.31 5.25
CA LEU A 438 -7.72 18.63 6.11
C LEU A 438 -8.32 18.06 7.40
N ASN A 439 -9.35 18.70 7.98
CA ASN A 439 -9.99 18.15 9.18
C ASN A 439 -10.68 16.83 8.83
N THR A 440 -11.41 16.80 7.71
CA THR A 440 -12.07 15.59 7.23
C THR A 440 -11.04 14.51 6.89
N GLY A 441 -10.01 14.83 6.09
CA GLY A 441 -8.98 13.87 5.70
C GLY A 441 -8.19 13.32 6.90
N ASN A 442 -7.65 14.21 7.74
CA ASN A 442 -6.79 13.85 8.87
C ASN A 442 -7.52 13.02 9.92
N CYS A 443 -8.73 13.45 10.32
CA CYS A 443 -9.53 12.70 11.28
C CYS A 443 -9.94 11.33 10.72
N THR A 444 -10.32 11.26 9.44
CA THR A 444 -10.80 10.01 8.83
C THR A 444 -9.70 8.97 8.73
N TYR A 445 -8.53 9.29 8.17
CA TYR A 445 -7.47 8.27 8.03
C TYR A 445 -7.00 7.76 9.39
N LYS A 446 -6.89 8.65 10.40
CA LYS A 446 -6.50 8.25 11.76
C LYS A 446 -7.57 7.40 12.44
N ALA A 447 -8.84 7.77 12.29
CA ALA A 447 -9.94 6.99 12.84
C ALA A 447 -9.95 5.58 12.23
N VAL A 448 -9.80 5.47 10.91
CA VAL A 448 -9.71 4.17 10.21
C VAL A 448 -8.47 3.40 10.67
N GLN A 449 -7.29 4.01 10.66
CA GLN A 449 -6.04 3.39 11.12
C GLN A 449 -6.18 2.79 12.52
N ARG A 450 -6.69 3.57 13.48
CA ARG A 450 -6.74 3.17 14.89
C ARG A 450 -7.86 2.19 15.21
N ASN A 451 -9.03 2.33 14.60
CA ASN A 451 -10.18 1.47 14.92
C ASN A 451 -10.21 0.19 14.09
N ALA A 452 -9.67 0.21 12.86
CA ALA A 452 -9.56 -0.98 12.03
C ALA A 452 -8.23 -1.72 12.20
N ASN A 453 -7.29 -1.17 12.99
CA ASN A 453 -5.95 -1.70 13.21
C ASN A 453 -5.22 -2.00 11.88
N VAL A 454 -5.31 -1.06 10.94
CA VAL A 454 -4.72 -1.17 9.60
C VAL A 454 -3.44 -0.36 9.51
N LEU A 455 -2.50 -0.87 8.72
CA LEU A 455 -1.29 -0.13 8.37
C LEU A 455 -1.65 1.02 7.42
N SER A 456 -1.03 2.18 7.66
CA SER A 456 -1.18 3.37 6.84
C SER A 456 0.21 3.83 6.43
N VAL A 457 0.52 3.76 5.15
CA VAL A 457 1.84 4.10 4.61
C VAL A 457 1.79 5.51 4.05
N GLY A 458 2.56 6.42 4.66
CA GLY A 458 2.62 7.84 4.31
C GLY A 458 2.79 8.76 5.53
N PRO A 459 2.62 10.09 5.38
CA PRO A 459 2.15 10.76 4.16
C PRO A 459 3.22 10.77 3.07
N MET A 460 2.83 10.41 1.85
CA MET A 460 3.64 10.62 0.66
C MET A 460 3.28 11.98 0.05
N LEU A 461 4.23 12.91 0.00
CA LEU A 461 4.03 14.22 -0.63
C LEU A 461 4.05 14.10 -2.15
N GLN A 462 3.24 14.94 -2.78
CA GLN A 462 3.01 14.96 -4.21
C GLN A 462 3.16 16.39 -4.75
N GLY A 463 3.52 16.53 -6.02
CA GLY A 463 3.60 17.83 -6.68
C GLY A 463 4.92 18.58 -6.46
N LEU A 464 5.92 18.01 -5.79
CA LEU A 464 7.30 18.55 -5.71
C LEU A 464 8.14 18.13 -6.92
N ARG A 465 9.17 18.91 -7.27
CA ARG A 465 10.13 18.55 -8.36
C ARG A 465 11.08 17.42 -8.01
N LYS A 466 11.29 17.18 -6.72
CA LYS A 466 12.14 16.12 -6.19
C LYS A 466 11.47 15.52 -4.95
N PRO A 467 11.69 14.23 -4.66
CA PRO A 467 10.90 13.52 -3.66
C PRO A 467 11.36 13.86 -2.24
N VAL A 468 10.49 14.57 -1.52
CA VAL A 468 10.65 14.88 -0.10
C VAL A 468 9.42 14.33 0.59
N ASN A 469 9.61 13.56 1.67
CA ASN A 469 8.49 13.04 2.46
C ASN A 469 8.64 13.39 3.94
N ASP A 470 7.47 13.60 4.56
CA ASP A 470 7.34 13.89 5.98
C ASP A 470 6.87 12.64 6.73
N LEU A 471 7.35 12.48 7.95
CA LEU A 471 6.94 11.45 8.89
C LEU A 471 6.05 12.07 9.96
N SER A 472 5.16 11.27 10.53
CA SER A 472 4.55 11.65 11.79
C SER A 472 5.58 11.53 12.92
N ARG A 473 5.57 12.46 13.88
CA ARG A 473 6.35 12.30 15.13
C ARG A 473 6.01 11.01 15.90
N GLY A 474 4.81 10.47 15.69
CA GLY A 474 4.38 9.19 16.25
C GLY A 474 4.69 7.98 15.35
N ALA A 475 5.48 8.14 14.28
CA ALA A 475 5.84 7.08 13.35
C ALA A 475 6.58 5.95 14.06
N LEU A 476 6.25 4.72 13.69
CA LEU A 476 6.98 3.52 14.05
C LEU A 476 8.17 3.33 13.12
N VAL A 477 9.13 2.50 13.52
CA VAL A 477 10.30 2.15 12.66
C VAL A 477 9.85 1.66 11.29
N GLU A 478 8.80 0.87 11.25
CA GLU A 478 8.24 0.32 10.01
C GLU A 478 7.68 1.42 9.09
N ASP A 479 7.01 2.44 9.65
CA ASP A 479 6.52 3.60 8.89
C ASP A 479 7.68 4.36 8.22
N ILE A 480 8.83 4.46 8.90
CA ILE A 480 10.04 5.09 8.36
C ILE A 480 10.59 4.26 7.20
N VAL A 481 10.70 2.93 7.38
CA VAL A 481 11.16 2.02 6.33
C VAL A 481 10.27 2.12 5.08
N TYR A 482 8.94 2.13 5.26
CA TYR A 482 8.02 2.28 4.14
C TYR A 482 8.12 3.65 3.47
N THR A 483 8.25 4.73 4.24
CA THR A 483 8.41 6.08 3.68
C THR A 483 9.71 6.22 2.90
N ILE A 484 10.81 5.60 3.36
CA ILE A 484 12.07 5.51 2.60
C ILE A 484 11.86 4.76 1.28
N ALA A 485 11.15 3.62 1.30
CA ALA A 485 10.84 2.86 0.10
C ALA A 485 10.00 3.68 -0.90
N LEU A 486 8.95 4.36 -0.43
CA LEU A 486 8.13 5.26 -1.24
C LEU A 486 8.98 6.35 -1.90
N THR A 487 9.85 7.00 -1.12
CA THR A 487 10.72 8.09 -1.59
C THR A 487 11.69 7.62 -2.67
N ALA A 488 12.26 6.42 -2.52
CA ALA A 488 13.12 5.81 -3.52
C ALA A 488 12.37 5.52 -4.83
N ILE A 489 11.13 5.07 -4.75
CA ILE A 489 10.28 4.83 -5.93
C ILE A 489 9.91 6.14 -6.62
N GLN A 490 9.52 7.17 -5.85
CA GLN A 490 9.22 8.50 -6.41
C GLN A 490 10.42 9.11 -7.15
N ALA A 491 11.64 8.91 -6.64
CA ALA A 491 12.85 9.39 -7.30
C ALA A 491 13.00 8.81 -8.72
N VAL A 492 12.73 7.50 -8.90
CA VAL A 492 12.75 6.88 -10.25
C VAL A 492 11.64 7.45 -11.14
N GLN A 493 10.44 7.67 -10.59
CA GLN A 493 9.30 8.18 -11.36
C GLN A 493 9.52 9.62 -11.85
N MET A 494 10.25 10.43 -11.08
CA MET A 494 10.53 11.83 -11.43
C MET A 494 11.70 12.00 -12.42
N GLU A 495 12.48 10.94 -12.68
CA GLU A 495 13.55 10.92 -13.69
C GLU A 495 13.05 10.53 -15.08
N ALA A 496 11.93 9.81 -15.15
CA ALA A 496 11.28 9.33 -16.36
C ALA A 496 10.40 10.42 -17.00
#